data_AF-A0A6A1QDP8-F1
#
_entry.id   AF-A0A6A1QDP8-F1
#
_cell.length_a   1.000
_cell.length_b   1.000
_cell.length_c   1.000
_cell.angle_alpha   90.00
_cell.angle_beta   90.00
_cell.angle_gamma   90.00
#
_symmetry.space_group_name_H-M   'P 1'
#
loop_
_entity.id
_entity.type
_entity.pdbx_description
1 polymer ?
#
loop_
_entity_poly.entity_id
_entity_poly.type
_entity_poly.pdbx_seq_one_letter_code
_entity_poly.pdbx_strand_id
1 'polypeptide(L)'
;MNRSNKLAVIASHIQETRFLYPGKNGRLGDFFGDSGNPSSEFNPSGSEDGKYELLTAANEIIVEEIKDLMTKSDIEGQHIETLLAGSLAKILCYIQRMNKEVKDNQEMKSDIG
;
A
#
# COMPACT_ATOMS: atom_id res chain seq x y z
N MET A 1 17.35 10.16 0.97
CA MET A 1 16.29 9.12 0.95
C MET A 1 16.81 7.93 1.74
N ASN A 2 16.07 7.43 2.72
CA ASN A 2 16.52 6.34 3.62
C ASN A 2 15.93 5.00 3.15
N ARG A 3 16.66 3.89 3.34
CA ARG A 3 16.16 2.53 3.05
C ARG A 3 14.96 2.13 3.91
N SER A 4 14.75 2.80 5.05
CA SER A 4 13.58 2.61 5.91
C SER A 4 12.33 3.35 5.44
N ASN A 5 12.40 4.15 4.38
CA ASN A 5 11.25 4.87 3.86
C ASN A 5 10.22 3.88 3.31
N LYS A 6 8.97 3.99 3.77
CA LYS A 6 7.83 3.22 3.26
C LYS A 6 7.02 4.08 2.29
N LEU A 7 6.43 3.44 1.29
CA LEU A 7 5.56 4.07 0.29
C LEU A 7 4.17 3.43 0.34
N ALA A 8 3.13 4.25 0.21
CA ALA A 8 1.77 3.80 -0.06
C ALA A 8 1.17 4.73 -1.12
N VAL A 9 0.46 4.17 -2.09
CA VAL A 9 -0.18 4.92 -3.17
C VAL A 9 -1.64 4.52 -3.22
N ILE A 10 -2.53 5.52 -3.32
CA ILE A 10 -3.98 5.32 -3.32
C ILE A 10 -4.61 6.12 -4.46
N ALA A 11 -5.59 5.51 -5.12
CA ALA A 11 -6.44 6.16 -6.11
C ALA A 11 -7.76 6.56 -5.44
N SER A 12 -8.14 7.82 -5.66
CA SER A 12 -9.47 8.34 -5.35
C SER A 12 -10.28 8.39 -6.64
N HIS A 13 -11.09 7.35 -6.86
CA HIS A 13 -11.91 7.22 -8.05
C HIS A 13 -13.39 7.45 -7.70
N ILE A 14 -14.24 7.68 -8.70
CA ILE A 14 -15.64 8.05 -8.47
C ILE A 14 -16.43 6.92 -7.79
N GLN A 15 -16.13 5.67 -8.13
CA GLN A 15 -16.85 4.49 -7.64
C GLN A 15 -16.17 3.84 -6.43
N GLU A 16 -14.85 4.01 -6.30
CA GLU A 16 -14.09 3.34 -5.25
C GLU A 16 -12.81 4.09 -4.85
N THR A 17 -12.34 3.75 -3.66
CA THR A 17 -11.04 4.16 -3.14
C THR A 17 -10.14 2.93 -3.06
N ARG A 18 -9.04 2.91 -3.82
CA ARG A 18 -8.19 1.71 -3.96
C ARG A 18 -6.71 2.00 -3.68
N PHE A 19 -6.05 1.12 -2.94
CA PHE A 19 -4.58 1.16 -2.84
C PHE A 19 -3.96 0.63 -4.13
N LEU A 20 -3.19 1.47 -4.82
CA LEU A 20 -2.39 1.09 -5.99
C LEU A 20 -1.07 0.45 -5.55
N TYR A 21 -0.53 0.86 -4.40
CA TYR A 21 0.65 0.23 -3.79
C TYR A 21 0.45 0.19 -2.26
N PRO A 22 0.66 -0.96 -1.59
CA PRO A 22 1.23 -2.22 -2.10
C PRO A 22 0.28 -3.11 -2.95
N GLY A 23 -0.87 -2.56 -3.41
CA GLY A 23 -1.85 -3.28 -4.24
C GLY A 23 -2.79 -4.16 -3.43
N LYS A 24 -3.82 -4.74 -4.08
CA LYS A 24 -4.80 -5.62 -3.41
C LYS A 24 -4.21 -6.99 -3.03
N ASN A 25 -3.20 -7.43 -3.80
CA ASN A 25 -2.50 -8.72 -3.64
C ASN A 25 -1.38 -8.68 -2.60
N GLY A 26 -1.00 -7.48 -2.12
CA GLY A 26 -0.13 -7.28 -0.96
C GLY A 26 -0.80 -7.63 0.38
N ARG A 27 -1.74 -8.58 0.37
CA ARG A 27 -2.48 -9.10 1.51
C ARG A 27 -3.59 -8.22 2.07
N LEU A 28 -4.20 -7.28 1.30
CA LEU A 28 -5.31 -6.45 1.82
C LEU A 28 -6.52 -7.29 2.33
N GLY A 29 -6.65 -8.53 1.83
CA GLY A 29 -7.67 -9.52 2.23
C GLY A 29 -7.48 -10.20 3.59
N ASP A 30 -6.27 -10.24 4.16
CA ASP A 30 -6.04 -10.77 5.52
C ASP A 30 -6.16 -9.66 6.60
N PHE A 31 -6.49 -8.42 6.24
CA PHE A 31 -6.60 -7.32 7.22
C PHE A 31 -7.94 -7.27 7.98
N PHE A 32 -8.91 -8.12 7.63
CA PHE A 32 -10.14 -8.33 8.39
C PHE A 32 -10.18 -9.69 9.11
N GLY A 33 -9.14 -10.51 8.98
CA GLY A 33 -9.11 -11.86 9.54
C GLY A 33 -7.71 -12.45 9.53
N ASP A 34 -7.24 -12.70 10.75
CA ASP A 34 -6.06 -13.46 11.15
C ASP A 34 -4.70 -12.75 11.24
N SER A 35 -4.33 -12.54 12.50
CA SER A 35 -3.05 -12.08 13.00
C SER A 35 -2.05 -13.23 12.88
N GLY A 36 -1.20 -13.26 11.85
CA GLY A 36 -0.26 -14.37 11.83
C GLY A 36 0.78 -14.51 10.76
N ASN A 37 1.21 -13.46 10.03
CA ASN A 37 2.53 -13.57 9.38
C ASN A 37 3.22 -12.20 9.24
N PRO A 38 4.38 -12.00 9.90
CA PRO A 38 5.22 -10.84 9.68
C PRO A 38 5.96 -10.99 8.35
N SER A 39 6.14 -9.87 7.66
CA SER A 39 7.19 -9.67 6.66
C SER A 39 7.21 -10.66 5.50
N SER A 40 6.50 -10.32 4.41
CA SER A 40 7.06 -10.67 3.10
C SER A 40 8.26 -9.75 2.91
N GLU A 41 9.41 -10.24 3.32
CA GLU A 41 10.70 -9.66 2.95
C GLU A 41 10.80 -9.70 1.44
N PHE A 42 10.43 -8.58 0.80
CA PHE A 42 10.83 -8.32 -0.57
C PHE A 42 12.35 -8.14 -0.53
N ASN A 43 13.07 -9.24 -0.79
CA ASN A 43 14.52 -9.26 -0.98
C ASN A 43 14.81 -9.10 -2.48
N PRO A 44 15.04 -7.88 -3.00
CA PRO A 44 15.57 -7.71 -4.35
C PRO A 44 17.05 -8.11 -4.31
N SER A 45 17.31 -9.38 -4.58
CA SER A 45 18.67 -9.87 -4.81
C SER A 45 19.08 -9.52 -6.24
N GLY A 46 20.08 -8.65 -6.37
CA GLY A 46 21.04 -8.73 -7.48
C GLY A 46 21.14 -7.54 -8.43
N SER A 47 21.50 -6.34 -7.95
CA SER A 47 22.17 -5.34 -8.80
C SER A 47 22.89 -4.27 -7.98
N GLU A 48 24.02 -3.77 -8.49
CA GLU A 48 24.88 -2.75 -7.87
C GLU A 48 24.21 -1.37 -7.70
N ASP A 49 22.95 -1.19 -8.12
CA ASP A 49 22.14 0.00 -7.81
C ASP A 49 20.66 -0.31 -7.51
N GLY A 50 20.38 -1.39 -6.76
CA GLY A 50 19.04 -1.95 -6.43
C GLY A 50 17.94 -1.01 -5.87
N LYS A 51 18.17 0.30 -5.81
CA LYS A 51 17.15 1.33 -5.56
C LYS A 51 16.12 1.43 -6.70
N TYR A 52 16.56 1.28 -7.94
CA TYR A 52 15.67 1.38 -9.11
C TYR A 52 14.79 0.14 -9.26
N GLU A 53 15.25 -1.03 -8.83
CA GLU A 53 14.48 -2.28 -8.92
C GLU A 53 13.23 -2.26 -8.04
N LEU A 54 13.34 -1.76 -6.81
CA LEU A 54 12.19 -1.59 -5.91
C LEU A 54 11.15 -0.63 -6.47
N LEU A 55 11.61 0.47 -7.08
CA LEU A 55 10.72 1.46 -7.71
C LEU A 55 10.07 0.89 -8.97
N THR A 56 10.81 0.13 -9.78
CA THR A 56 10.28 -0.54 -10.97
C THR A 56 9.19 -1.54 -10.58
N ALA A 57 9.44 -2.39 -9.58
CA ALA A 57 8.45 -3.34 -9.06
C ALA A 57 7.19 -2.62 -8.53
N ALA A 58 7.37 -1.54 -7.76
CA ALA A 58 6.25 -0.74 -7.28
C ALA A 58 5.47 -0.10 -8.44
N ASN A 59 6.17 0.41 -9.45
CA ASN A 59 5.57 1.02 -10.63
C ASN A 59 4.76 0.01 -11.45
N GLU A 60 5.24 -1.21 -11.62
CA GLU A 60 4.50 -2.29 -12.30
C GLU A 60 3.18 -2.59 -11.59
N ILE A 61 3.19 -2.72 -10.26
CA ILE A 61 1.98 -2.94 -9.45
C ILE A 61 1.00 -1.76 -9.59
N ILE A 62 1.50 -0.52 -9.51
CA ILE A 62 0.66 0.68 -9.65
C ILE A 62 0.00 0.72 -11.03
N VAL A 63 0.75 0.41 -12.09
CA VAL A 63 0.25 0.40 -13.47
C VAL A 63 -0.78 -0.71 -13.67
N GLU A 64 -0.61 -1.88 -13.05
CA GLU A 64 -1.60 -2.95 -13.09
C GLU A 64 -2.90 -2.55 -12.37
N GLU A 65 -2.81 -2.00 -11.15
CA GLU A 65 -3.97 -1.63 -10.36
C GLU A 65 -4.76 -0.47 -10.97
N ILE A 66 -4.07 0.51 -11.58
CA ILE A 66 -4.76 1.62 -12.25
C ILE A 66 -5.44 1.16 -13.53
N LYS A 67 -4.84 0.24 -14.30
CA LYS A 67 -5.49 -0.36 -15.47
C LYS A 67 -6.74 -1.11 -15.05
N ASP A 68 -6.64 -1.97 -14.03
CA ASP A 68 -7.77 -2.72 -13.49
C ASP A 68 -8.90 -1.80 -13.02
N LEU A 69 -8.55 -0.72 -12.31
CA LEU A 69 -9.49 0.30 -11.85
C LEU A 69 -10.22 0.98 -13.02
N MET A 70 -9.50 1.38 -14.06
CA MET A 70 -10.05 2.08 -15.23
C MET A 70 -10.87 1.15 -16.15
N THR A 71 -10.58 -0.15 -16.16
CA THR A 71 -11.33 -1.12 -16.98
C THR A 71 -12.60 -1.64 -16.33
N LYS A 72 -12.68 -1.62 -14.99
CA LYS A 72 -13.86 -2.09 -14.23
C LYS A 72 -14.94 -1.05 -14.05
N SER A 73 -14.60 0.20 -14.33
CA SER A 73 -15.50 1.31 -14.14
C SER A 73 -16.35 1.52 -15.39
N ASP A 74 -17.56 0.98 -15.40
CA ASP A 74 -18.58 1.30 -16.40
C ASP A 74 -19.14 2.70 -16.12
N ILE A 75 -18.36 3.71 -16.47
CA ILE A 75 -18.70 5.12 -16.26
C ILE A 75 -19.17 5.67 -17.59
N GLU A 76 -20.48 5.67 -17.79
CA GLU A 76 -21.09 6.41 -18.88
C GLU A 76 -21.28 7.88 -18.45
N GLY A 77 -20.74 8.81 -19.25
CA GLY A 77 -20.86 10.26 -19.04
C GLY A 77 -19.67 10.94 -18.34
N GLN A 78 -19.75 12.27 -18.20
CA GLN A 78 -18.73 13.03 -17.48
C GLN A 78 -19.08 13.13 -16.00
N HIS A 79 -18.26 12.52 -15.14
CA HIS A 79 -18.39 12.59 -13.69
C HIS A 79 -17.28 13.50 -13.13
N ILE A 80 -17.68 14.48 -12.32
CA ILE A 80 -16.76 15.41 -11.62
C ILE A 80 -16.53 14.96 -10.16
N GLU A 81 -17.23 13.90 -9.76
CA GLU A 81 -17.23 13.39 -8.39
C GLU A 81 -15.90 12.68 -8.09
N THR A 82 -15.56 12.56 -6.80
CA THR A 82 -14.44 11.74 -6.35
C THR A 82 -14.62 11.41 -4.88
N LEU A 83 -14.23 10.21 -4.47
CA LEU A 83 -14.28 9.77 -3.08
C LEU A 83 -13.09 10.30 -2.26
N LEU A 84 -12.75 11.58 -2.41
CA LEU A 84 -11.53 12.15 -1.84
C LEU A 84 -11.53 12.11 -0.31
N ALA A 85 -12.64 12.50 0.33
CA ALA A 85 -12.76 12.46 1.78
C ALA A 85 -12.60 11.03 2.32
N GLY A 86 -13.21 10.04 1.67
CA GLY A 86 -13.07 8.63 2.03
C GLY A 86 -11.63 8.12 1.82
N SER A 87 -10.98 8.57 0.75
CA SER A 87 -9.58 8.26 0.45
C SER A 87 -8.64 8.78 1.53
N LEU A 88 -8.82 10.04 1.94
CA LEU A 88 -8.02 10.63 3.03
C LEU A 88 -8.24 9.89 4.36
N ALA A 89 -9.50 9.59 4.71
CA ALA A 89 -9.79 8.82 5.92
C ALA A 89 -9.09 7.44 5.89
N LYS A 90 -9.11 6.74 4.76
CA LYS A 90 -8.44 5.45 4.58
C LYS A 90 -6.92 5.56 4.73
N ILE A 91 -6.30 6.62 4.19
CA ILE A 91 -4.87 6.90 4.37
C ILE A 91 -4.54 7.14 5.84
N LEU A 92 -5.32 7.96 6.53
CA LEU A 92 -5.07 8.30 7.94
C LEU A 92 -5.15 7.05 8.82
N CYS A 93 -6.16 6.20 8.62
CA CYS A 93 -6.28 4.91 9.31
C CYS A 93 -5.08 3.99 9.01
N TYR A 94 -4.62 3.95 7.75
CA TYR A 94 -3.44 3.18 7.36
C TYR A 94 -2.17 3.67 8.08
N ILE A 95 -1.92 4.98 8.10
CA ILE A 95 -0.77 5.58 8.80
C ILE A 95 -0.85 5.29 10.30
N GLN A 96 -2.03 5.44 10.92
CA GLN A 96 -2.21 5.15 12.34
C GLN A 96 -1.87 3.69 12.66
N ARG A 97 -2.31 2.75 11.83
CA ARG A 97 -1.96 1.32 11.98
C ARG A 97 -0.45 1.11 11.85
N MET A 98 0.18 1.70 10.84
CA MET A 98 1.63 1.60 10.64
C MET A 98 2.43 2.16 11.80
N ASN A 99 1.96 3.25 12.41
CA ASN A 99 2.58 3.81 13.60
C ASN A 99 2.45 2.86 14.81
N LYS A 100 1.33 2.13 14.94
CA LYS A 100 1.16 1.13 15.99
C LYS A 100 2.13 -0.04 15.80
N GLU A 101 2.24 -0.58 14.59
CA GLU A 101 3.17 -1.68 14.29
C GLU A 101 4.63 -1.31 14.60
N VAL A 102 5.04 -0.06 14.33
CA VAL A 102 6.40 0.40 14.68
C VAL A 102 6.61 0.44 16.18
N LYS A 103 5.60 0.88 16.96
CA LYS A 103 5.66 0.91 18.43
C LYS A 103 5.74 -0.49 19.02
N ASP A 104 4.86 -1.39 18.59
CA ASP A 104 4.80 -2.76 19.09
C ASP A 104 6.15 -3.49 18.84
N ASN A 105 6.76 -3.28 17.66
CA ASN A 105 8.09 -3.82 17.32
C ASN A 105 9.24 -3.21 18.14
N GLN A 106 9.10 -2.00 18.65
CA GLN A 106 10.09 -1.38 19.53
C GLN A 106 9.93 -1.92 20.96
N GLU A 107 8.71 -2.04 21.44
CA GLU A 107 8.39 -2.53 22.79
C GLU A 107 8.85 -3.99 22.98
N MET A 108 8.61 -4.86 21.99
CA MET A 108 9.09 -6.25 22.00
C MET A 108 10.63 -6.39 21.96
N LYS A 109 11.36 -5.38 21.50
CA LYS A 109 12.84 -5.38 21.51
C LYS A 109 13.43 -4.90 22.83
N SER A 110 12.66 -4.14 23.62
CA SER A 110 13.08 -3.64 24.93
C SER A 110 12.94 -4.70 26.04
N ASP A 111 12.04 -5.67 25.90
CA ASP A 111 11.78 -6.70 26.93
C ASP A 111 12.77 -7.89 26.93
N ILE A 112 13.81 -7.84 26.09
CA ILE A 112 14.89 -8.86 26.02
C ILE A 112 16.19 -8.35 26.71
N GLY A 113 16.14 -7.23 27.42
CA GLY A 113 17.25 -6.64 28.18
C GLY A 113 17.35 -7.13 29.61
#